data_AF-A0A8S7KAU6-F1
#
_entry.id   AF-A0A8S7KAU6-F1
#
_cell.length_a   1.000
_cell.length_b   1.000
_cell.length_c   1.000
_cell.angle_alpha   90.00
_cell.angle_beta   90.00
_cell.angle_gamma   90.00
#
_symmetry.space_group_name_H-M   'P 1'
#
loop_
_entity.id
_entity.type
_entity.pdbx_description
1 polymer ?
#
loop_
_entity_poly.entity_id
_entity_poly.type
_entity_poly.pdbx_seq_one_letter_code
_entity_poly.pdbx_strand_id
1 'polypeptide(L)'
;HVEPTIRDVPALLELAPWFGRKHRDNTLTLKRFSSGVGFWCLGGAAAKNYREKSVDVVCYDELSSFEPDVEKEGSPTLLGDKRIEGSVWPKSIRGSTPKIKGSCQIEKAANESAHFMRFYVPCPHCGEEQYLKFGDESTPFGLKWEKDSPESVFYLCEHHGCVIHQSELDQSNGRWICENTGMWTRDGLTFFSARGDEIPPPRSITFHIWTAYSPFTTWVQIVYDWLDALKDPNGLKTFVNTTLGETWEEAVGEKLDHQVLMDKVVRYTAAVPARVVYLTAGIDSQRNRFEMYVWGWAPGEEAFLVDKIIIMGRPDEEETLLRVDAAINKKYCHADGTEMTISRVCWDIGGIDGEIVYQRSKKHGVFRVLPVKGASVYGKPVITMPKTRNQRGVYLC
;
A
#
# COMPACT_ATOMS: atom_id res chain seq x y z
N HIS A 1 17.86 0.97 24.92
CA HIS A 1 16.58 0.90 25.64
C HIS A 1 16.54 -0.17 26.73
N VAL A 2 16.93 -1.43 26.44
CA VAL A 2 16.80 -2.55 27.40
C VAL A 2 17.61 -2.40 28.70
N GLU A 3 18.89 -2.00 28.62
CA GLU A 3 19.74 -1.91 29.83
C GLU A 3 19.30 -0.81 30.82
N PRO A 4 18.96 0.42 30.37
CA PRO A 4 18.34 1.41 31.24
C PRO A 4 17.07 0.90 31.93
N THR A 5 16.18 0.20 31.20
CA THR A 5 14.95 -0.37 31.80
C THR A 5 15.27 -1.38 32.89
N ILE A 6 16.25 -2.27 32.69
CA ILE A 6 16.67 -3.23 33.71
C ILE A 6 17.26 -2.49 34.93
N ARG A 7 18.06 -1.45 34.73
CA ARG A 7 18.68 -0.66 35.80
C ARG A 7 17.64 0.09 36.64
N ASP A 8 16.68 0.74 35.97
CA ASP A 8 15.80 1.73 36.60
C ASP A 8 14.52 1.11 37.18
N VAL A 9 14.17 -0.13 36.80
CA VAL A 9 13.01 -0.85 37.34
C VAL A 9 13.50 -1.87 38.39
N PRO A 10 13.29 -1.62 39.71
CA PRO A 10 13.88 -2.44 40.78
C PRO A 10 13.56 -3.93 40.67
N ALA A 11 12.31 -4.28 40.33
CA ALA A 11 11.89 -5.68 40.16
C ALA A 11 12.61 -6.38 38.99
N LEU A 12 12.94 -5.66 37.92
CA LEU A 12 13.71 -6.24 36.80
C LEU A 12 15.20 -6.35 37.15
N LEU A 13 15.74 -5.38 37.89
CA LEU A 13 17.13 -5.41 38.36
C LEU A 13 17.37 -6.62 39.28
N GLU A 14 16.46 -6.88 40.20
CA GLU A 14 16.51 -8.04 41.11
C GLU A 14 16.52 -9.37 40.34
N LEU A 15 15.77 -9.43 39.24
CA LEU A 15 15.74 -10.59 38.34
C LEU A 15 16.98 -10.69 37.42
N ALA A 16 17.86 -9.69 37.40
CA ALA A 16 19.03 -9.63 36.52
C ALA A 16 20.36 -9.61 37.32
N PRO A 17 20.72 -10.68 38.06
CA PRO A 17 21.88 -10.67 38.97
C PRO A 17 23.24 -10.55 38.26
N TRP A 18 23.28 -10.71 36.94
CA TRP A 18 24.44 -10.52 36.08
C TRP A 18 24.48 -9.15 35.38
N PHE A 19 23.54 -8.25 35.65
CA PHE A 19 23.55 -6.91 35.10
C PHE A 19 24.89 -6.20 35.42
N GLY A 20 25.45 -5.51 34.43
CA GLY A 20 26.76 -4.85 34.53
C GLY A 20 27.97 -5.79 34.65
N ARG A 21 27.78 -7.11 34.61
CA ARG A 21 28.86 -8.12 34.71
C ARG A 21 29.00 -8.90 33.40
N LYS A 22 30.24 -9.23 33.04
CA LYS A 22 30.52 -10.17 31.95
C LYS A 22 30.08 -11.58 32.39
N HIS A 23 29.00 -12.07 31.80
CA HIS A 23 28.40 -13.36 32.16
C HIS A 23 27.74 -14.00 30.94
N ARG A 24 27.70 -15.34 30.85
CA ARG A 24 27.11 -16.05 29.70
C ARG A 24 25.62 -15.75 29.48
N ASP A 25 24.93 -15.42 30.56
CA ASP A 25 23.50 -15.11 30.60
C ASP A 25 23.24 -13.58 30.44
N ASN A 26 24.31 -12.79 30.24
CA ASN A 26 24.28 -11.35 29.96
C ASN A 26 25.13 -11.02 28.72
N THR A 27 24.54 -11.11 27.53
CA THR A 27 25.20 -10.74 26.28
C THR A 27 24.44 -9.61 25.58
N LEU A 28 24.93 -9.16 24.42
CA LEU A 28 24.19 -8.20 23.59
C LEU A 28 22.90 -8.80 23.01
N THR A 29 22.92 -10.10 22.68
CA THR A 29 21.81 -10.78 22.01
C THR A 29 20.89 -11.52 22.97
N LEU A 30 21.29 -11.73 24.23
CA LEU A 30 20.51 -12.42 25.24
C LEU A 30 20.69 -11.76 26.60
N LYS A 31 19.57 -11.36 27.20
CA LYS A 31 19.45 -11.12 28.64
C LYS A 31 18.59 -12.23 29.20
N ARG A 32 19.18 -13.22 29.86
CA ARG A 32 18.38 -14.16 30.66
C ARG A 32 18.07 -13.49 32.00
N PHE A 33 17.07 -13.96 32.73
CA PHE A 33 16.77 -13.54 34.11
C PHE A 33 16.94 -14.72 35.08
N SER A 34 17.02 -14.45 36.39
CA SER A 34 17.16 -15.48 37.44
C SER A 34 16.01 -16.48 37.46
N SER A 35 14.84 -16.08 36.96
CA SER A 35 13.68 -16.96 36.72
C SER A 35 13.87 -17.98 35.59
N GLY A 36 14.93 -17.88 34.81
CA GLY A 36 15.20 -18.70 33.62
C GLY A 36 14.63 -18.12 32.31
N VAL A 37 13.75 -17.12 32.38
CA VAL A 37 13.18 -16.44 31.21
C VAL A 37 14.29 -15.74 30.43
N GLY A 38 14.27 -15.89 29.10
CA GLY A 38 15.21 -15.25 28.19
C GLY A 38 14.56 -14.09 27.42
N PHE A 39 15.25 -12.97 27.33
CA PHE A 39 14.98 -11.90 26.38
C PHE A 39 16.05 -11.92 25.29
N TRP A 40 15.65 -12.25 24.06
CA TRP A 40 16.54 -12.29 22.90
C TRP A 40 16.40 -11.02 22.07
N CYS A 41 17.51 -10.34 21.82
CA CYS A 41 17.60 -9.17 20.94
C CYS A 41 18.36 -9.57 19.68
N LEU A 42 17.64 -9.83 18.59
CA LEU A 42 18.19 -10.39 17.35
C LEU A 42 17.87 -9.47 16.17
N GLY A 43 18.76 -9.45 15.18
CA GLY A 43 18.55 -8.68 13.95
C GLY A 43 17.55 -9.37 13.00
N GLY A 44 16.69 -8.58 12.35
CA GLY A 44 15.63 -9.08 11.48
C GLY A 44 16.07 -9.65 10.13
N ALA A 45 17.31 -9.37 9.69
CA ALA A 45 17.78 -9.70 8.34
C ALA A 45 18.34 -11.13 8.16
N ALA A 46 18.65 -11.85 9.23
CA ALA A 46 19.29 -13.17 9.15
C ALA A 46 18.31 -14.28 9.52
N ALA A 47 18.07 -15.23 8.61
CA ALA A 47 17.06 -16.28 8.80
C ALA A 47 17.38 -17.21 9.98
N LYS A 48 18.66 -17.42 10.28
CA LYS A 48 19.11 -18.18 11.47
C LYS A 48 18.53 -17.64 12.79
N ASN A 49 18.21 -16.35 12.86
CA ASN A 49 17.68 -15.72 14.07
C ASN A 49 16.22 -16.12 14.35
N TYR A 50 15.52 -16.69 13.36
CA TYR A 50 14.13 -17.14 13.46
C TYR A 50 14.01 -18.64 13.78
N ARG A 51 15.12 -19.34 14.05
CA ARG A 51 15.15 -20.80 14.24
C ARG A 51 15.44 -21.19 15.69
N GLU A 52 15.01 -22.40 16.07
CA GLU A 52 15.36 -23.05 17.35
C GLU A 52 15.09 -22.19 18.60
N LYS A 53 13.96 -21.50 18.59
CA LYS A 53 13.45 -20.76 19.75
C LYS A 53 12.00 -21.14 19.99
N SER A 54 11.64 -21.18 21.27
CA SER A 54 10.26 -21.28 21.73
C SER A 54 10.09 -20.17 22.74
N VAL A 55 9.18 -19.23 22.47
CA VAL A 55 8.97 -18.02 23.26
C VAL A 55 7.48 -17.77 23.40
N ASP A 56 7.08 -16.98 24.41
CA ASP A 56 5.68 -16.57 24.58
C ASP A 56 5.34 -15.31 23.80
N VAL A 57 6.34 -14.45 23.57
CA VAL A 57 6.17 -13.15 22.93
C VAL A 57 7.23 -12.94 21.85
N VAL A 58 6.81 -12.48 20.68
CA VAL A 58 7.70 -11.97 19.63
C VAL A 58 7.37 -10.50 19.39
N CYS A 59 8.41 -9.67 19.34
CA CYS A 59 8.31 -8.24 19.06
C CYS A 59 9.11 -7.92 17.80
N TYR A 60 8.47 -7.25 16.85
CA TYR A 60 9.09 -6.72 15.64
C TYR A 60 9.16 -5.20 15.77
N ASP A 61 10.38 -4.70 15.89
CA ASP A 61 10.66 -3.27 15.92
C ASP A 61 11.18 -2.84 14.56
N GLU A 62 10.75 -1.67 14.07
CA GLU A 62 11.02 -1.16 12.73
C GLU A 62 10.67 -2.13 11.58
N LEU A 63 9.51 -2.80 11.68
CA LEU A 63 9.05 -3.81 10.72
C LEU A 63 9.05 -3.32 9.26
N SER A 64 8.79 -2.04 8.98
CA SER A 64 8.85 -1.48 7.62
C SER A 64 10.25 -1.52 7.00
N SER A 65 11.29 -1.75 7.79
CA SER A 65 12.68 -1.89 7.33
C SER A 65 13.09 -3.34 7.11
N PHE A 66 12.22 -4.31 7.40
CA PHE A 66 12.53 -5.72 7.21
C PHE A 66 12.37 -6.10 5.74
N GLU A 67 13.23 -6.98 5.26
CA GLU A 67 13.06 -7.61 3.96
C GLU A 67 11.79 -8.46 3.94
N PRO A 68 10.98 -8.43 2.86
CA PRO A 68 9.75 -9.23 2.75
C PRO A 68 10.04 -10.73 2.67
N ASP A 69 11.25 -11.10 2.24
CA ASP A 69 11.73 -12.48 2.15
C ASP A 69 13.13 -12.58 2.78
N VAL A 70 13.19 -13.08 4.01
CA VAL A 70 14.43 -13.17 4.78
C VAL A 70 15.26 -14.34 4.26
N GLU A 71 16.37 -14.05 3.57
CA GLU A 71 17.31 -15.03 3.00
C GLU A 71 16.64 -16.17 2.19
N LYS A 72 15.51 -15.87 1.51
CA LYS A 72 14.69 -16.82 0.72
C LYS A 72 13.92 -17.85 1.55
N GLU A 73 13.74 -17.60 2.85
CA GLU A 73 12.97 -18.47 3.75
C GLU A 73 11.55 -17.97 4.01
N GLY A 74 11.20 -16.77 3.53
CA GLY A 74 9.87 -16.21 3.59
C GLY A 74 9.73 -15.02 4.54
N SER A 75 8.47 -14.72 4.86
CA SER A 75 8.09 -13.53 5.61
C SER A 75 8.65 -13.53 7.04
N PRO A 76 9.25 -12.43 7.52
CA PRO A 76 9.77 -12.32 8.88
C PRO A 76 8.68 -12.49 9.95
N THR A 77 7.47 -11.97 9.70
CA THR A 77 6.34 -12.09 10.63
C THR A 77 5.90 -13.54 10.76
N LEU A 78 5.82 -14.28 9.65
CA LEU A 78 5.46 -15.70 9.68
C LEU A 78 6.55 -16.54 10.35
N LEU A 79 7.82 -16.31 10.00
CA LEU A 79 8.95 -17.06 10.56
C LEU A 79 9.06 -16.87 12.08
N GLY A 80 8.89 -15.64 12.56
CA GLY A 80 8.93 -15.36 14.00
C GLY A 80 7.67 -15.80 14.74
N ASP A 81 6.47 -15.64 14.16
CA ASP A 81 5.22 -16.12 14.77
C ASP A 81 5.20 -17.67 14.90
N LYS A 82 5.97 -18.41 14.08
CA LYS A 82 6.19 -19.85 14.31
C LYS A 82 6.88 -20.17 15.64
N ARG A 83 7.54 -19.20 16.28
CA ARG A 83 8.25 -19.39 17.56
C ARG A 83 7.33 -19.32 18.78
N ILE A 84 6.10 -18.84 18.60
CA ILE A 84 5.09 -18.73 19.66
C ILE A 84 4.02 -19.82 19.59
N GLU A 85 4.07 -20.74 18.62
CA GLU A 85 3.07 -21.82 18.46
C GLU A 85 2.94 -22.74 19.69
N GLY A 86 4.04 -22.93 20.43
CA GLY A 86 4.04 -23.74 21.65
C GLY A 86 3.64 -22.99 22.91
N SER A 87 3.37 -21.69 22.83
CA SER A 87 3.00 -20.86 23.99
C SER A 87 1.54 -21.08 24.37
N VAL A 88 1.27 -21.02 25.68
CA VAL A 88 -0.10 -21.01 26.20
C VAL A 88 -0.80 -19.68 25.91
N TRP A 89 -0.04 -18.58 25.89
CA TRP A 89 -0.55 -17.21 25.71
C TRP A 89 0.30 -16.46 24.67
N PRO A 90 0.26 -16.89 23.40
CA PRO A 90 1.12 -16.34 22.37
C PRO A 90 0.81 -14.87 22.10
N LYS A 91 1.85 -14.02 22.03
CA LYS A 91 1.70 -12.60 21.68
C LYS A 91 2.68 -12.19 20.59
N SER A 92 2.14 -11.63 19.50
CA SER A 92 2.91 -11.02 18.41
C SER A 92 2.71 -9.50 18.47
N ILE A 93 3.79 -8.74 18.64
CA ILE A 93 3.77 -7.27 18.71
C ILE A 93 4.57 -6.74 17.53
N ARG A 94 3.96 -5.87 16.72
CA ARG A 94 4.54 -5.37 15.48
C ARG A 94 4.48 -3.84 15.51
N GLY A 95 5.64 -3.18 15.46
CA GLY A 95 5.76 -1.72 15.49
C GLY A 95 6.71 -1.21 14.40
N SER A 96 6.37 -0.08 13.78
CA SER A 96 7.23 0.66 12.86
C SER A 96 6.55 1.96 12.46
N THR A 97 7.33 2.95 12.03
CA THR A 97 6.80 4.01 11.15
C THR A 97 6.53 3.43 9.76
N PRO A 98 5.40 3.74 9.11
CA PRO A 98 5.14 3.27 7.75
C PRO A 98 6.11 3.87 6.73
N LYS A 99 6.21 3.25 5.54
CA LYS A 99 7.05 3.71 4.42
C LYS A 99 6.21 3.87 3.16
N ILE A 100 6.57 3.18 2.07
CA ILE A 100 5.88 3.28 0.79
C ILE A 100 4.63 2.42 0.78
N LYS A 101 3.50 3.03 0.40
CA LYS A 101 2.22 2.34 0.26
C LYS A 101 2.32 1.13 -0.68
N GLY A 102 1.69 0.03 -0.30
CA GLY A 102 1.63 -1.21 -1.09
C GLY A 102 2.86 -2.12 -0.96
N SER A 103 4.02 -1.61 -0.53
CA SER A 103 5.21 -2.43 -0.24
C SER A 103 5.59 -2.46 1.25
N CYS A 104 4.93 -1.64 2.08
CA CYS A 104 5.25 -1.48 3.48
C CYS A 104 4.74 -2.66 4.34
N GLN A 105 5.66 -3.30 5.08
CA GLN A 105 5.31 -4.46 5.91
C GLN A 105 4.42 -4.11 7.11
N ILE A 106 4.61 -2.95 7.77
CA ILE A 106 3.72 -2.56 8.87
C ILE A 106 2.32 -2.24 8.37
N GLU A 107 2.18 -1.67 7.17
CA GLU A 107 0.87 -1.45 6.53
C GLU A 107 0.17 -2.78 6.27
N LYS A 108 0.88 -3.77 5.71
CA LYS A 108 0.33 -5.12 5.52
C LYS A 108 -0.11 -5.72 6.85
N ALA A 109 0.75 -5.69 7.87
CA ALA A 109 0.43 -6.22 9.19
C ALA A 109 -0.75 -5.50 9.85
N ALA A 110 -0.84 -4.18 9.68
CA ALA A 110 -1.94 -3.35 10.17
C ALA A 110 -3.28 -3.76 9.55
N ASN A 111 -3.27 -4.07 8.25
CA ASN A 111 -4.45 -4.46 7.46
C ASN A 111 -4.86 -5.92 7.66
N GLU A 112 -4.01 -6.76 8.28
CA GLU A 112 -4.39 -8.13 8.68
C GLU A 112 -5.39 -8.14 9.86
N SER A 113 -5.46 -7.05 10.63
CA SER A 113 -6.48 -6.89 11.67
C SER A 113 -7.74 -6.21 11.12
N ALA A 114 -8.91 -6.70 11.54
CA ALA A 114 -10.18 -6.01 11.28
C ALA A 114 -10.33 -4.73 12.12
N HIS A 115 -9.53 -4.58 13.19
CA HIS A 115 -9.67 -3.53 14.18
C HIS A 115 -8.54 -2.50 14.06
N PHE A 116 -8.77 -1.46 13.26
CA PHE A 116 -7.84 -0.34 13.10
C PHE A 116 -8.25 0.82 14.03
N MET A 117 -7.50 0.99 15.11
CA MET A 117 -7.79 1.94 16.19
C MET A 117 -7.11 3.28 15.97
N ARG A 118 -7.88 4.36 16.06
CA ARG A 118 -7.38 5.73 16.21
C ARG A 118 -7.63 6.20 17.63
N PHE A 119 -6.77 7.07 18.13
CA PHE A 119 -6.98 7.70 19.43
C PHE A 119 -7.88 8.92 19.26
N TYR A 120 -9.07 8.89 19.86
CA TYR A 120 -10.02 10.00 19.87
C TYR A 120 -9.91 10.76 21.18
N VAL A 121 -10.00 12.08 21.10
CA VAL A 121 -9.98 13.00 22.23
C VAL A 121 -11.19 13.94 22.14
N PRO A 122 -11.84 14.27 23.27
CA PRO A 122 -12.94 15.21 23.28
C PRO A 122 -12.44 16.63 22.98
N CYS A 123 -13.19 17.38 22.18
CA CYS A 123 -12.98 18.81 22.03
C CYS A 123 -13.20 19.52 23.38
N PRO A 124 -12.27 20.35 23.88
CA PRO A 124 -12.44 21.05 25.15
C PRO A 124 -13.60 22.06 25.14
N HIS A 125 -14.04 22.49 23.95
CA HIS A 125 -15.08 23.51 23.78
C HIS A 125 -16.48 22.94 23.52
N CYS A 126 -16.60 21.87 22.73
CA CYS A 126 -17.91 21.28 22.39
C CYS A 126 -18.13 19.87 22.93
N GLY A 127 -17.12 19.21 23.50
CA GLY A 127 -17.22 17.87 24.09
C GLY A 127 -17.25 16.71 23.09
N GLU A 128 -17.50 16.98 21.80
CA GLU A 128 -17.50 15.95 20.77
C GLU A 128 -16.11 15.34 20.55
N GLU A 129 -16.05 14.02 20.42
CA GLU A 129 -14.81 13.27 20.24
C GLU A 129 -14.37 13.25 18.79
N GLN A 130 -13.07 13.45 18.57
CA GLN A 130 -12.44 13.39 17.25
C GLN A 130 -11.02 12.86 17.37
N TYR A 131 -10.47 12.30 16.31
CA TYR A 131 -9.03 12.08 16.23
C TYR A 131 -8.38 13.26 15.48
N LEU A 132 -7.24 13.71 16.00
CA LEU A 132 -6.45 14.78 15.40
C LEU A 132 -5.97 14.37 14.01
N LYS A 133 -6.15 15.29 13.06
CA LYS A 133 -5.72 15.21 11.66
C LYS A 133 -4.80 16.39 11.39
N PHE A 134 -3.84 16.21 10.49
CA PHE A 134 -2.93 17.30 10.12
C PHE A 134 -3.69 18.48 9.50
N GLY A 135 -4.58 18.23 8.54
CA GLY A 135 -5.43 19.26 7.94
C GLY A 135 -4.69 20.09 6.89
N ASP A 136 -4.73 19.66 5.64
CA ASP A 136 -4.19 20.42 4.49
C ASP A 136 -5.16 21.55 4.06
N GLU A 137 -4.81 22.28 2.99
CA GLU A 137 -5.67 23.34 2.42
C GLU A 137 -7.05 22.83 1.96
N SER A 138 -7.17 21.55 1.65
CA SER A 138 -8.43 20.92 1.20
C SER A 138 -9.33 20.47 2.36
N THR A 139 -8.76 20.31 3.55
CA THR A 139 -9.47 19.84 4.74
C THR A 139 -9.96 21.02 5.57
N PRO A 140 -11.27 21.21 5.81
CA PRO A 140 -11.77 22.39 6.53
C PRO A 140 -11.48 22.39 8.05
N PHE A 141 -10.93 21.30 8.59
CA PHE A 141 -10.58 21.10 9.99
C PHE A 141 -9.14 20.56 10.11
N GLY A 142 -8.65 20.33 11.34
CA GLY A 142 -7.27 19.90 11.59
C GLY A 142 -6.37 21.05 12.05
N LEU A 143 -5.04 20.90 11.96
CA LEU A 143 -4.13 22.00 12.25
C LEU A 143 -4.28 23.10 11.19
N LYS A 144 -4.37 24.35 11.66
CA LYS A 144 -4.50 25.56 10.85
C LYS A 144 -3.56 26.63 11.38
N TRP A 145 -2.98 27.40 10.49
CA TRP A 145 -2.06 28.48 10.80
C TRP A 145 -2.16 29.56 9.73
N GLU A 146 -1.80 30.79 10.09
CA GLU A 146 -1.66 31.89 9.15
C GLU A 146 -0.44 31.70 8.26
N LYS A 147 -0.56 32.16 7.01
CA LYS A 147 0.53 32.06 6.04
C LYS A 147 1.79 32.75 6.58
N ASP A 148 2.92 32.06 6.47
CA ASP A 148 4.24 32.52 6.93
C ASP A 148 4.35 32.76 8.46
N SER A 149 3.40 32.28 9.28
CA SER A 149 3.48 32.33 10.75
C SER A 149 3.12 30.99 11.41
N PRO A 150 4.08 30.06 11.55
CA PRO A 150 3.87 28.76 12.22
C PRO A 150 3.39 28.85 13.68
N GLU A 151 3.76 29.91 14.38
CA GLU A 151 3.40 30.15 15.78
C GLU A 151 1.91 30.41 15.98
N SER A 152 1.22 30.82 14.92
CA SER A 152 -0.24 31.03 14.94
C SER A 152 -1.05 29.74 14.95
N VAL A 153 -0.39 28.57 14.95
CA VAL A 153 -1.07 27.28 14.80
C VAL A 153 -2.11 27.01 15.90
N PHE A 154 -3.26 26.54 15.47
CA PHE A 154 -4.32 26.00 16.31
C PHE A 154 -4.91 24.76 15.64
N TYR A 155 -5.68 23.98 16.38
CA TYR A 155 -6.46 22.87 15.84
C TYR A 155 -7.92 23.29 15.70
N LEU A 156 -8.49 23.11 14.52
CA LEU A 156 -9.88 23.41 14.22
C LEU A 156 -10.72 22.13 14.31
N CYS A 157 -11.70 22.11 15.21
CA CYS A 157 -12.56 20.95 15.46
C CYS A 157 -13.45 20.59 14.26
N GLU A 158 -13.54 19.30 13.92
CA GLU A 158 -14.32 18.82 12.77
C GLU A 158 -15.85 18.90 12.95
N HIS A 159 -16.34 18.95 14.19
CA HIS A 159 -17.78 18.93 14.50
C HIS A 159 -18.41 20.32 14.48
N HIS A 160 -17.76 21.28 15.15
CA HIS A 160 -18.33 22.60 15.42
C HIS A 160 -17.38 23.76 15.07
N GLY A 161 -16.21 23.49 14.48
CA GLY A 161 -15.26 24.55 14.10
C GLY A 161 -14.67 25.31 15.31
N CYS A 162 -14.63 24.68 16.49
CA CYS A 162 -13.98 25.26 17.66
C CYS A 162 -12.47 25.39 17.42
N VAL A 163 -11.91 26.55 17.76
CA VAL A 163 -10.47 26.79 17.78
C VAL A 163 -9.91 26.22 19.08
N ILE A 164 -9.00 25.25 18.98
CA ILE A 164 -8.36 24.59 20.11
C ILE A 164 -6.87 24.93 20.07
N HIS A 165 -6.33 25.44 21.16
CA HIS A 165 -4.88 25.57 21.35
C HIS A 165 -4.29 24.31 21.97
N GLN A 166 -3.02 24.01 21.68
CA GLN A 166 -2.38 22.79 22.19
C GLN A 166 -2.44 22.68 23.72
N SER A 167 -2.33 23.79 24.44
CA SER A 167 -2.43 23.85 25.90
C SER A 167 -3.81 23.50 26.45
N GLU A 168 -4.85 23.56 25.62
CA GLU A 168 -6.24 23.21 25.98
C GLU A 168 -6.55 21.73 25.70
N LEU A 169 -5.67 21.02 24.97
CA LEU A 169 -5.90 19.64 24.59
C LEU A 169 -5.66 18.69 25.77
N ASP A 170 -6.73 18.34 26.48
CA ASP A 170 -6.72 17.27 27.48
C ASP A 170 -6.94 15.90 26.84
N GLN A 171 -5.95 15.02 26.98
CA GLN A 171 -6.00 13.65 26.46
C GLN A 171 -6.52 12.64 27.50
N SER A 172 -6.74 13.05 28.75
CA SER A 172 -7.09 12.16 29.87
C SER A 172 -8.41 11.42 29.68
N ASN A 173 -9.35 12.06 28.98
CA ASN A 173 -10.65 11.47 28.63
C ASN A 173 -10.67 10.82 27.23
N GLY A 174 -9.51 10.72 26.58
CA GLY A 174 -9.39 10.08 25.28
C GLY A 174 -9.68 8.57 25.31
N ARG A 175 -10.03 8.02 24.15
CA ARG A 175 -10.27 6.59 23.97
C ARG A 175 -9.86 6.15 22.57
N TRP A 176 -9.50 4.89 22.44
CA TRP A 176 -9.22 4.27 21.15
C TRP A 176 -10.53 3.82 20.53
N ILE A 177 -10.83 4.26 19.31
CA ILE A 177 -12.02 3.85 18.55
C ILE A 177 -11.58 3.23 17.23
N CYS A 178 -12.16 2.08 16.91
CA CYS A 178 -11.93 1.36 15.68
C CYS A 178 -12.69 2.04 14.52
N GLU A 179 -11.98 2.52 13.50
CA GLU A 179 -12.60 3.18 12.34
C GLU A 179 -13.53 2.23 11.57
N ASN A 180 -13.18 0.94 11.48
CA ASN A 180 -13.94 -0.04 10.72
C ASN A 180 -15.23 -0.54 11.40
N THR A 181 -15.28 -0.52 12.74
CA THR A 181 -16.33 -1.24 13.50
C THR A 181 -17.01 -0.40 14.59
N GLY A 182 -16.44 0.75 14.95
CA GLY A 182 -16.88 1.55 16.10
C GLY A 182 -16.60 0.92 17.47
N MET A 183 -15.98 -0.27 17.52
CA MET A 183 -15.48 -0.87 18.77
C MET A 183 -14.49 0.09 19.44
N TRP A 184 -14.50 0.18 20.77
CA TRP A 184 -13.59 1.07 21.49
C TRP A 184 -13.03 0.49 22.78
N THR A 185 -11.92 1.08 23.25
CA THR A 185 -11.27 0.78 24.54
C THR A 185 -10.60 2.03 25.09
N ARG A 186 -10.46 2.13 26.41
CA ARG A 186 -9.71 3.22 27.07
C ARG A 186 -8.31 2.78 27.50
N ASP A 187 -8.16 1.53 27.91
CA ASP A 187 -6.97 0.99 28.56
C ASP A 187 -6.31 -0.16 27.79
N GLY A 188 -6.94 -0.63 26.72
CA GLY A 188 -6.49 -1.82 25.97
C GLY A 188 -6.71 -3.13 26.72
N LEU A 189 -7.46 -3.11 27.82
CA LEU A 189 -7.80 -4.28 28.64
C LEU A 189 -9.29 -4.61 28.53
N THR A 190 -10.15 -3.59 28.61
CA THR A 190 -11.61 -3.73 28.46
C THR A 190 -12.06 -3.17 27.12
N PHE A 191 -12.90 -3.93 26.41
CA PHE A 191 -13.37 -3.60 25.07
C PHE A 191 -14.89 -3.46 25.05
N PHE A 192 -15.37 -2.52 24.24
CA PHE A 192 -16.79 -2.24 24.11
C PHE A 192 -17.20 -2.23 22.64
N SER A 193 -18.42 -2.68 22.36
CA SER A 193 -19.05 -2.54 21.05
C SER A 193 -19.32 -1.06 20.73
N ALA A 194 -19.65 -0.76 19.47
CA ALA A 194 -20.10 0.59 19.07
C ALA A 194 -21.34 1.07 19.85
N ARG A 195 -22.13 0.14 20.42
CA ARG A 195 -23.31 0.44 21.24
C ARG A 195 -22.99 0.65 22.72
N GLY A 196 -21.76 0.35 23.15
CA GLY A 196 -21.31 0.50 24.54
C GLY A 196 -21.40 -0.77 25.38
N ASP A 197 -21.77 -1.91 24.80
CA ASP A 197 -21.78 -3.19 25.51
C ASP A 197 -20.34 -3.73 25.65
N GLU A 198 -19.98 -4.24 26.83
CA GLU A 198 -18.68 -4.91 27.02
C GLU A 198 -18.60 -6.17 26.14
N ILE A 199 -17.48 -6.32 25.44
CA ILE A 199 -17.22 -7.45 24.55
C ILE A 199 -15.87 -8.10 24.89
N PRO A 200 -15.67 -9.38 24.55
CA PRO A 200 -14.38 -10.04 24.72
C PRO A 200 -13.26 -9.31 23.94
N PRO A 201 -12.01 -9.33 24.44
CA PRO A 201 -10.87 -8.80 23.71
C PRO A 201 -10.73 -9.44 22.32
N PRO A 202 -10.56 -8.63 21.26
CA PRO A 202 -10.41 -9.17 19.91
C PRO A 202 -9.07 -9.88 19.75
N ARG A 203 -9.03 -10.83 18.80
CA ARG A 203 -7.84 -11.64 18.51
C ARG A 203 -6.64 -10.82 18.03
N SER A 204 -6.87 -9.75 17.27
CA SER A 204 -5.83 -8.87 16.73
C SER A 204 -6.33 -7.43 16.70
N ILE A 205 -5.43 -6.48 16.95
CA ILE A 205 -5.75 -5.05 16.97
C ILE A 205 -4.56 -4.29 16.38
N THR A 206 -4.85 -3.27 15.59
CA THR A 206 -3.88 -2.29 15.10
C THR A 206 -4.14 -0.95 15.78
N PHE A 207 -3.09 -0.31 16.28
CA PHE A 207 -3.16 1.05 16.81
C PHE A 207 -2.36 2.00 15.92
N HIS A 208 -2.97 3.11 15.53
CA HIS A 208 -2.29 4.21 14.84
C HIS A 208 -2.31 5.46 15.70
N ILE A 209 -1.14 6.05 15.91
CA ILE A 209 -0.96 7.35 16.54
C ILE A 209 0.10 8.14 15.78
N TRP A 210 0.02 9.46 15.85
CA TRP A 210 0.95 10.36 15.20
C TRP A 210 1.38 11.49 16.11
N THR A 211 2.29 12.31 15.61
CA THR A 211 3.09 13.23 16.43
C THR A 211 2.28 14.30 17.14
N ALA A 212 1.09 14.68 16.65
CA ALA A 212 0.24 15.71 17.27
C ALA A 212 -0.23 15.40 18.70
N TYR A 213 -0.22 14.13 19.11
CA TYR A 213 -0.57 13.71 20.48
C TYR A 213 0.63 13.73 21.44
N SER A 214 1.86 13.85 20.93
CA SER A 214 3.07 13.73 21.73
C SER A 214 3.23 14.91 22.70
N PRO A 215 3.52 14.66 23.99
CA PRO A 215 3.89 15.73 24.92
C PRO A 215 5.33 16.22 24.70
N PHE A 216 6.10 15.58 23.82
CA PHE A 216 7.51 15.91 23.55
C PHE A 216 7.71 16.84 22.36
N THR A 217 6.64 17.19 21.64
CA THR A 217 6.70 18.12 20.52
C THR A 217 5.54 19.10 20.57
N THR A 218 5.71 20.24 19.91
CA THR A 218 4.66 21.26 19.82
C THR A 218 4.00 21.22 18.45
N TRP A 219 2.74 21.63 18.36
CA TRP A 219 2.09 21.82 17.05
C TRP A 219 2.84 22.86 16.20
N VAL A 220 3.44 23.86 16.84
CA VAL A 220 4.30 24.85 16.17
C VAL A 220 5.47 24.15 15.48
N GLN A 221 6.16 23.24 16.18
CA GLN A 221 7.26 22.48 15.59
C GLN A 221 6.79 21.59 14.44
N ILE A 222 5.63 20.93 14.56
CA ILE A 222 5.06 20.13 13.47
C ILE A 222 4.83 20.98 12.21
N VAL A 223 4.34 22.22 12.37
CA VAL A 223 4.15 23.14 11.23
C VAL A 223 5.49 23.59 10.66
N TYR A 224 6.50 23.87 11.49
CA TYR A 224 7.85 24.13 11.01
C TYR A 224 8.40 22.96 10.18
N ASP A 225 8.30 21.74 10.70
CA ASP A 225 8.76 20.52 10.02
C ASP A 225 8.03 20.31 8.69
N TRP A 226 6.73 20.64 8.63
CA TRP A 226 5.94 20.61 7.40
C TRP A 226 6.43 21.62 6.35
N LEU A 227 6.63 22.88 6.76
CA LEU A 227 7.09 23.94 5.86
C LEU A 227 8.51 23.69 5.35
N ASP A 228 9.37 23.10 6.17
CA ASP A 228 10.70 22.67 5.74
C ASP A 228 10.62 21.45 4.82
N ALA A 229 9.73 20.50 5.10
CA ALA A 229 9.49 19.34 4.24
C ALA A 229 9.01 19.73 2.84
N LEU A 230 8.22 20.80 2.68
CA LEU A 230 7.78 21.31 1.38
C LEU A 230 8.93 21.82 0.49
N LYS A 231 10.10 22.12 1.06
CA LYS A 231 11.28 22.62 0.33
C LYS A 231 12.08 21.50 -0.35
N ASP A 232 11.85 20.24 0.01
CA ASP A 232 12.56 19.07 -0.51
C ASP A 232 11.57 17.95 -0.91
N PRO A 233 11.61 17.43 -2.15
CA PRO A 233 10.81 16.26 -2.54
C PRO A 233 10.92 15.05 -1.59
N ASN A 234 12.06 14.81 -0.96
CA ASN A 234 12.22 13.73 0.04
C ASN A 234 11.72 14.13 1.44
N GLY A 235 11.63 15.43 1.71
CA GLY A 235 11.14 16.00 2.96
C GLY A 235 9.69 15.61 3.20
N LEU A 236 8.82 15.78 2.20
CA LEU A 236 7.40 15.40 2.31
C LEU A 236 7.19 13.92 2.62
N LYS A 237 7.92 13.05 1.93
CA LYS A 237 7.91 11.61 2.22
C LYS A 237 8.29 11.32 3.67
N THR A 238 9.34 11.96 4.15
CA THR A 238 9.81 11.81 5.54
C THR A 238 8.76 12.29 6.53
N PHE A 239 8.16 13.46 6.29
CA PHE A 239 7.11 14.03 7.14
C PHE A 239 5.89 13.10 7.23
N VAL A 240 5.35 12.64 6.10
CA VAL A 240 4.20 11.74 6.07
C VAL A 240 4.49 10.43 6.80
N ASN A 241 5.64 9.82 6.53
CA ASN A 241 6.01 8.53 7.14
C ASN A 241 6.31 8.62 8.64
N THR A 242 7.07 9.62 9.07
CA THR A 242 7.61 9.68 10.44
C THR A 242 6.80 10.57 11.37
N THR A 243 6.22 11.64 10.86
CA THR A 243 5.45 12.61 11.66
C THR A 243 3.97 12.24 11.69
N LEU A 244 3.36 12.00 10.52
CA LEU A 244 1.95 11.60 10.41
C LEU A 244 1.74 10.11 10.70
N GLY A 245 2.79 9.29 10.57
CA GLY A 245 2.68 7.85 10.75
C GLY A 245 1.86 7.18 9.64
N GLU A 246 1.87 7.76 8.43
CA GLU A 246 1.07 7.31 7.28
C GLU A 246 1.95 6.78 6.16
N THR A 247 1.41 5.92 5.30
CA THR A 247 2.15 5.45 4.12
C THR A 247 2.23 6.52 3.05
N TRP A 248 3.41 6.65 2.44
CA TRP A 248 3.62 7.57 1.34
C TRP A 248 3.19 6.91 0.04
N GLU A 249 2.24 7.54 -0.65
CA GLU A 249 1.96 7.23 -2.05
C GLU A 249 3.03 7.92 -2.90
N GLU A 250 3.90 7.13 -3.52
CA GLU A 250 4.73 7.68 -4.58
C GLU A 250 3.80 8.21 -5.67
N ALA A 251 4.11 9.38 -6.21
CA ALA A 251 3.37 9.98 -7.32
C ALA A 251 3.54 9.11 -8.57
N VAL A 252 2.82 7.99 -8.61
CA VAL A 252 2.47 7.30 -9.85
C VAL A 252 1.59 8.31 -10.57
N GLY A 253 2.06 8.81 -11.72
CA GLY A 253 1.58 10.02 -12.39
C GLY A 253 0.10 10.32 -12.19
N GLU A 254 -0.19 11.55 -11.74
CA GLU A 254 -1.52 12.11 -11.46
C GLU A 254 -2.67 11.12 -11.56
N LYS A 255 -3.17 10.62 -10.42
CA LYS A 255 -4.55 10.15 -10.34
C LYS A 255 -5.45 11.35 -10.63
N LEU A 256 -5.73 11.58 -11.91
CA LEU A 256 -6.74 12.53 -12.35
C LEU A 256 -8.09 12.10 -11.77
N ASP A 257 -8.77 13.04 -11.13
CA ASP A 257 -10.13 12.86 -10.66
C ASP A 257 -11.03 12.37 -11.81
N HIS A 258 -11.88 11.38 -11.55
CA HIS A 258 -12.81 10.80 -12.50
C HIS A 258 -13.69 11.86 -13.20
N GLN A 259 -14.04 12.95 -12.51
CA GLN A 259 -14.77 14.07 -13.11
C GLN A 259 -13.93 14.83 -14.14
N VAL A 260 -12.65 15.07 -13.85
CA VAL A 260 -11.72 15.72 -14.79
C VAL A 260 -11.48 14.85 -16.02
N LEU A 261 -11.46 13.51 -15.86
CA LEU A 261 -11.39 12.59 -17.00
C LEU A 261 -12.66 12.63 -17.86
N MET A 262 -13.83 12.72 -17.25
CA MET A 262 -15.11 12.84 -17.95
C MET A 262 -15.24 14.16 -18.72
N ASP A 263 -14.78 15.26 -18.14
CA ASP A 263 -14.78 16.57 -18.80
C ASP A 263 -13.82 16.64 -20.01
N LYS A 264 -12.82 15.76 -20.05
CA LYS A 264 -11.89 15.61 -21.17
C LYS A 264 -12.38 14.63 -22.25
N VAL A 265 -13.58 14.06 -22.12
CA VAL A 265 -14.15 13.17 -23.15
C VAL A 265 -14.48 13.99 -24.40
N VAL A 266 -13.70 13.79 -25.46
CA VAL A 266 -13.94 14.40 -26.77
C VAL A 266 -14.71 13.42 -27.66
N ARG A 267 -15.88 13.83 -28.14
CA ARG A 267 -16.60 13.09 -29.20
C ARG A 267 -16.05 13.51 -30.56
N TYR A 268 -15.54 12.55 -31.32
CA TYR A 268 -15.13 12.74 -32.72
C TYR A 268 -16.17 12.17 -33.67
N THR A 269 -16.32 12.82 -34.84
CA THR A 269 -17.40 12.60 -35.81
C THR A 269 -17.13 11.45 -36.79
N ALA A 270 -15.87 11.06 -36.97
CA ALA A 270 -15.46 9.98 -37.86
C ALA A 270 -14.99 8.76 -37.06
N ALA A 271 -15.18 7.55 -37.58
CA ALA A 271 -14.71 6.32 -36.93
C ALA A 271 -13.18 6.36 -36.67
N VAL A 272 -12.41 6.93 -37.61
CA VAL A 272 -11.00 7.27 -37.42
C VAL A 272 -10.80 8.75 -37.72
N PRO A 273 -10.45 9.59 -36.71
CA PRO A 273 -10.24 11.04 -36.89
C PRO A 273 -9.10 11.39 -37.85
N ALA A 274 -9.20 12.53 -38.53
CA ALA A 274 -8.24 13.00 -39.55
C ALA A 274 -6.78 13.13 -39.09
N ARG A 275 -6.55 13.24 -37.78
CA ARG A 275 -5.20 13.35 -37.18
C ARG A 275 -4.56 11.99 -36.91
N VAL A 276 -5.32 10.91 -36.97
CA VAL A 276 -4.81 9.56 -36.72
C VAL A 276 -3.97 9.10 -37.90
N VAL A 277 -2.74 8.70 -37.63
CA VAL A 277 -1.79 8.24 -38.65
C VAL A 277 -1.47 6.75 -38.51
N TYR A 278 -1.86 6.11 -37.40
CA TYR A 278 -1.52 4.73 -37.11
C TYR A 278 -2.59 4.04 -36.26
N LEU A 279 -2.91 2.77 -36.57
CA LEU A 279 -3.85 1.96 -35.80
C LEU A 279 -3.15 0.78 -35.12
N THR A 280 -3.38 0.61 -33.82
CA THR A 280 -3.02 -0.58 -33.06
C THR A 280 -4.25 -1.19 -32.41
N ALA A 281 -4.13 -2.44 -31.95
CA ALA A 281 -5.16 -3.07 -31.13
C ALA A 281 -4.56 -3.84 -29.95
N GLY A 282 -5.33 -3.94 -28.87
CA GLY A 282 -5.07 -4.84 -27.75
C GLY A 282 -6.20 -5.86 -27.65
N ILE A 283 -5.87 -7.14 -27.46
CA ILE A 283 -6.84 -8.22 -27.22
C ILE A 283 -6.60 -8.79 -25.82
N ASP A 284 -7.63 -8.68 -24.97
CA ASP A 284 -7.72 -9.36 -23.68
C ASP A 284 -8.53 -10.66 -23.83
N SER A 285 -7.99 -11.76 -23.30
CA SER A 285 -8.55 -13.10 -23.45
C SER A 285 -9.17 -13.57 -22.14
N GLN A 286 -10.46 -13.88 -22.15
CA GLN A 286 -11.18 -14.44 -21.00
C GLN A 286 -11.79 -15.79 -21.35
N ARG A 287 -12.17 -16.57 -20.32
CA ARG A 287 -12.72 -17.93 -20.52
C ARG A 287 -13.98 -17.99 -21.38
N ASN A 288 -14.73 -16.89 -21.50
CA ASN A 288 -16.01 -16.83 -22.20
C ASN A 288 -16.09 -15.76 -23.32
N ARG A 289 -15.00 -15.00 -23.54
CA ARG A 289 -14.97 -13.93 -24.55
C ARG A 289 -13.57 -13.43 -24.86
N PHE A 290 -13.45 -12.72 -25.98
CA PHE A 290 -12.33 -11.85 -26.31
C PHE A 290 -12.80 -10.39 -26.33
N GLU A 291 -12.03 -9.51 -25.70
CA GLU A 291 -12.26 -8.06 -25.79
C GLU A 291 -11.11 -7.42 -26.57
N MET A 292 -11.43 -6.83 -27.72
CA MET A 292 -10.48 -6.10 -28.55
C MET A 292 -10.77 -4.61 -28.53
N TYR A 293 -9.74 -3.82 -28.22
CA TYR A 293 -9.77 -2.37 -28.26
C TYR A 293 -8.85 -1.88 -29.37
N VAL A 294 -9.38 -1.07 -30.29
CA VAL A 294 -8.61 -0.49 -31.40
C VAL A 294 -8.31 0.96 -31.08
N TRP A 295 -7.02 1.30 -31.11
CA TRP A 295 -6.51 2.62 -30.79
C TRP A 295 -5.91 3.27 -32.04
N GLY A 296 -6.33 4.49 -32.31
CA GLY A 296 -5.73 5.37 -33.30
C GLY A 296 -4.76 6.34 -32.66
N TRP A 297 -3.57 6.46 -33.23
CA TRP A 297 -2.49 7.31 -32.72
C TRP A 297 -2.28 8.50 -33.63
N ALA A 298 -2.20 9.68 -33.02
CA ALA A 298 -1.85 10.94 -33.67
C ALA A 298 -0.48 11.46 -33.15
N PRO A 299 0.11 12.47 -33.81
CA PRO A 299 1.36 13.08 -33.34
C PRO A 299 1.28 13.55 -31.88
N GLY A 300 2.35 13.31 -31.11
CA GLY A 300 2.40 13.64 -29.69
C GLY A 300 1.83 12.56 -28.76
N GLU A 301 1.72 11.31 -29.24
CA GLU A 301 1.18 10.16 -28.48
C GLU A 301 -0.29 10.30 -28.08
N GLU A 302 -1.01 11.21 -28.72
CA GLU A 302 -2.45 11.36 -28.54
C GLU A 302 -3.18 10.15 -29.12
N ALA A 303 -4.04 9.53 -28.30
CA ALA A 303 -4.70 8.27 -28.62
C ALA A 303 -6.23 8.43 -28.67
N PHE A 304 -6.85 7.78 -29.66
CA PHE A 304 -8.29 7.78 -29.91
C PHE A 304 -8.81 6.34 -29.87
N LEU A 305 -9.87 6.08 -29.10
CA LEU A 305 -10.49 4.76 -29.08
C LEU A 305 -11.38 4.58 -30.31
N VAL A 306 -10.85 3.96 -31.36
CA VAL A 306 -11.53 3.82 -32.66
C VAL A 306 -12.68 2.80 -32.60
N ASP A 307 -12.47 1.68 -31.91
CA ASP A 307 -13.46 0.62 -31.83
C ASP A 307 -13.28 -0.24 -30.57
N LYS A 308 -14.40 -0.80 -30.09
CA LYS A 308 -14.46 -1.77 -29.01
C LYS A 308 -15.27 -2.96 -29.48
N ILE A 309 -14.59 -4.09 -29.67
CA ILE A 309 -15.20 -5.32 -30.19
C ILE A 309 -15.17 -6.39 -29.10
N ILE A 310 -16.36 -6.83 -28.68
CA ILE A 310 -16.51 -7.96 -27.75
C ILE A 310 -16.99 -9.18 -28.53
N ILE A 311 -16.21 -10.25 -28.49
CA ILE A 311 -16.51 -11.51 -29.17
C ILE A 311 -16.80 -12.56 -28.10
N MET A 312 -18.09 -12.78 -27.85
CA MET A 312 -18.56 -13.85 -26.97
C MET A 312 -18.34 -15.21 -27.62
N GLY A 313 -17.86 -16.18 -26.84
CA GLY A 313 -17.60 -17.55 -27.28
C GLY A 313 -16.45 -18.18 -26.49
N ARG A 314 -16.29 -19.51 -26.59
CA ARG A 314 -15.18 -20.17 -25.91
C ARG A 314 -13.88 -19.97 -26.71
N PRO A 315 -12.74 -19.74 -26.04
CA PRO A 315 -11.44 -19.54 -26.70
C PRO A 315 -10.96 -20.71 -27.57
N ASP A 316 -11.39 -21.92 -27.27
CA ASP A 316 -11.01 -23.16 -27.97
C ASP A 316 -11.92 -23.49 -29.17
N GLU A 317 -12.97 -22.70 -29.42
CA GLU A 317 -13.86 -22.89 -30.57
C GLU A 317 -13.33 -22.18 -31.82
N GLU A 318 -13.13 -22.92 -32.91
CA GLU A 318 -12.62 -22.35 -34.17
C GLU A 318 -13.56 -21.28 -34.74
N GLU A 319 -14.89 -21.43 -34.58
CA GLU A 319 -15.85 -20.40 -35.01
C GLU A 319 -15.63 -19.07 -34.27
N THR A 320 -15.40 -19.13 -32.96
CA THR A 320 -15.08 -17.95 -32.14
C THR A 320 -13.77 -17.33 -32.63
N LEU A 321 -12.75 -18.14 -32.88
CA LEU A 321 -11.46 -17.65 -33.36
C LEU A 321 -11.53 -17.06 -34.78
N LEU A 322 -12.37 -17.58 -35.68
CA LEU A 322 -12.60 -16.99 -37.00
C LEU A 322 -13.22 -15.60 -36.91
N ARG A 323 -14.08 -15.35 -35.92
CA ARG A 323 -14.61 -14.02 -35.63
C ARG A 323 -13.53 -13.08 -35.11
N VAL A 324 -12.60 -13.58 -34.28
CA VAL A 324 -11.42 -12.80 -33.85
C VAL A 324 -10.52 -12.48 -35.04
N ASP A 325 -10.32 -13.44 -35.95
CA ASP A 325 -9.55 -13.23 -37.18
C ASP A 325 -10.16 -12.16 -38.08
N ALA A 326 -11.49 -12.12 -38.19
CA ALA A 326 -12.21 -11.09 -38.90
C ALA A 326 -12.03 -9.71 -38.24
N ALA A 327 -12.04 -9.67 -36.90
CA ALA A 327 -11.81 -8.44 -36.14
C ALA A 327 -10.38 -7.89 -36.33
N ILE A 328 -9.36 -8.75 -36.27
CA ILE A 328 -7.95 -8.39 -36.52
C ILE A 328 -7.74 -7.82 -37.93
N ASN A 329 -8.49 -8.32 -38.91
CA ASN A 329 -8.39 -7.90 -40.31
C ASN A 329 -9.43 -6.84 -40.70
N LYS A 330 -10.20 -6.32 -39.75
CA LYS A 330 -11.18 -5.26 -40.01
C LYS A 330 -10.46 -4.01 -40.51
N LYS A 331 -11.03 -3.43 -41.56
CA LYS A 331 -10.61 -2.14 -42.12
C LYS A 331 -11.47 -1.02 -41.56
N TYR A 332 -10.87 0.14 -41.41
CA TYR A 332 -11.52 1.34 -40.89
C TYR A 332 -11.44 2.46 -41.91
N CYS A 333 -12.53 3.19 -42.09
CA CYS A 333 -12.55 4.36 -42.97
C CYS A 333 -12.00 5.58 -42.20
N HIS A 334 -10.92 6.14 -42.71
CA HIS A 334 -10.33 7.39 -42.22
C HIS A 334 -11.19 8.59 -42.61
N ALA A 335 -11.06 9.70 -41.89
CA ALA A 335 -11.87 10.89 -42.11
C ALA A 335 -11.71 11.50 -43.53
N ASP A 336 -10.60 11.21 -44.23
CA ASP A 336 -10.38 11.59 -45.63
C ASP A 336 -10.94 10.59 -46.66
N GLY A 337 -11.60 9.53 -46.20
CA GLY A 337 -12.19 8.48 -47.04
C GLY A 337 -11.25 7.32 -47.39
N THR A 338 -9.99 7.33 -46.93
CA THR A 338 -9.05 6.23 -47.16
C THR A 338 -9.30 5.05 -46.21
N GLU A 339 -8.93 3.83 -46.63
CA GLU A 339 -8.99 2.65 -45.76
C GLU A 339 -7.71 2.48 -44.94
N MET A 340 -7.84 2.37 -43.63
CA MET A 340 -6.77 2.02 -42.70
C MET A 340 -6.95 0.60 -42.17
N THR A 341 -5.84 -0.10 -41.95
CA THR A 341 -5.79 -1.42 -41.32
C THR A 341 -5.10 -1.35 -39.97
N ILE A 342 -5.45 -2.30 -39.09
CA ILE A 342 -4.74 -2.47 -37.82
C ILE A 342 -3.32 -2.97 -38.12
N SER A 343 -2.34 -2.13 -37.78
CA SER A 343 -0.93 -2.36 -38.12
C SER A 343 -0.24 -3.28 -37.12
N ARG A 344 -0.59 -3.18 -35.84
CA ARG A 344 -0.07 -4.07 -34.77
C ARG A 344 -1.16 -4.43 -33.76
N VAL A 345 -1.13 -5.67 -33.30
CA VAL A 345 -2.03 -6.22 -32.30
C VAL A 345 -1.20 -6.83 -31.18
N CYS A 346 -1.41 -6.38 -29.95
CA CYS A 346 -0.90 -7.05 -28.76
C CYS A 346 -2.00 -7.97 -28.23
N TRP A 347 -1.72 -9.26 -28.10
CA TRP A 347 -2.69 -10.25 -27.65
C TRP A 347 -2.17 -10.89 -26.37
N ASP A 348 -2.87 -10.63 -25.26
CA ASP A 348 -2.50 -11.20 -23.96
C ASP A 348 -2.70 -12.72 -23.98
N ILE A 349 -1.64 -13.43 -23.59
CA ILE A 349 -1.67 -14.89 -23.43
C ILE A 349 -2.25 -15.31 -22.07
N GLY A 350 -2.47 -14.35 -21.16
CA GLY A 350 -3.20 -14.54 -19.91
C GLY A 350 -4.64 -15.00 -20.13
N GLY A 351 -5.21 -15.71 -19.15
CA GLY A 351 -6.63 -16.06 -19.13
C GLY A 351 -7.06 -17.28 -19.97
N ILE A 352 -6.28 -17.71 -20.96
CA ILE A 352 -6.55 -18.86 -21.84
C ILE A 352 -5.29 -19.71 -22.11
N ASP A 353 -5.40 -20.75 -22.95
CA ASP A 353 -4.22 -21.47 -23.44
C ASP A 353 -3.43 -20.58 -24.43
N GLY A 354 -2.20 -20.21 -24.04
CA GLY A 354 -1.32 -19.37 -24.85
C GLY A 354 -0.94 -19.95 -26.22
N GLU A 355 -1.06 -21.26 -26.43
CA GLU A 355 -0.81 -21.86 -27.74
C GLU A 355 -1.79 -21.33 -28.81
N ILE A 356 -3.04 -21.03 -28.43
CA ILE A 356 -4.05 -20.45 -29.32
C ILE A 356 -3.55 -19.10 -29.87
N VAL A 357 -3.01 -18.25 -28.99
CA VAL A 357 -2.46 -16.95 -29.34
C VAL A 357 -1.22 -17.09 -30.22
N TYR A 358 -0.34 -18.06 -29.92
CA TYR A 358 0.84 -18.33 -30.73
C TYR A 358 0.49 -18.79 -32.15
N GLN A 359 -0.54 -19.63 -32.31
CA GLN A 359 -1.03 -20.04 -33.63
C GLN A 359 -1.58 -18.86 -34.42
N ARG A 360 -2.35 -17.97 -33.79
CA ARG A 360 -2.87 -16.76 -34.45
C ARG A 360 -1.79 -15.74 -34.77
N SER A 361 -0.77 -15.62 -33.92
CA SER A 361 0.45 -14.85 -34.22
C SER A 361 1.12 -15.33 -35.51
N LYS A 362 1.29 -16.65 -35.67
CA LYS A 362 1.84 -17.21 -36.92
C LYS A 362 0.93 -16.98 -38.12
N LYS A 363 -0.39 -17.17 -37.96
CA LYS A 363 -1.39 -17.03 -39.02
C LYS A 363 -1.44 -15.62 -39.61
N HIS A 364 -1.45 -14.59 -38.76
CA HIS A 364 -1.60 -13.19 -39.19
C HIS A 364 -0.27 -12.43 -39.33
N GLY A 365 0.84 -13.08 -38.99
CA GLY A 365 2.19 -12.54 -39.06
C GLY A 365 2.76 -12.25 -37.68
N VAL A 366 3.93 -12.84 -37.39
CA VAL A 366 4.57 -12.81 -36.06
C VAL A 366 5.06 -11.42 -35.61
N PHE A 367 5.05 -10.43 -36.51
CA PHE A 367 5.34 -9.02 -36.21
C PHE A 367 4.09 -8.13 -36.21
N ARG A 368 2.96 -8.67 -36.64
CA ARG A 368 1.67 -7.98 -36.68
C ARG A 368 0.84 -8.35 -35.46
N VAL A 369 0.75 -9.63 -35.12
CA VAL A 369 0.07 -10.12 -33.92
C VAL A 369 1.13 -10.61 -32.94
N LEU A 370 1.33 -9.87 -31.85
CA LEU A 370 2.35 -10.06 -30.84
C LEU A 370 1.71 -10.67 -29.59
N PRO A 371 2.08 -11.90 -29.21
CA PRO A 371 1.75 -12.44 -27.91
C PRO A 371 2.45 -11.62 -26.82
N VAL A 372 1.71 -11.19 -25.79
CA VAL A 372 2.26 -10.42 -24.67
C VAL A 372 1.99 -11.12 -23.34
N LYS A 373 2.87 -10.94 -22.36
CA LYS A 373 2.67 -11.41 -20.99
C LYS A 373 3.16 -10.38 -19.97
N GLY A 374 2.33 -10.06 -18.98
CA GLY A 374 2.72 -9.18 -17.88
C GLY A 374 3.95 -9.68 -17.10
N ALA A 375 4.83 -8.75 -16.71
CA ALA A 375 5.99 -9.05 -15.89
C ALA A 375 5.59 -9.27 -14.42
N SER A 376 6.17 -10.29 -13.78
CA SER A 376 5.93 -10.59 -12.35
C SER A 376 6.81 -9.79 -11.39
N VAL A 377 7.65 -8.89 -11.91
CA VAL A 377 8.64 -8.11 -11.14
C VAL A 377 8.49 -6.63 -11.49
N TYR A 378 8.41 -5.78 -10.48
CA TYR A 378 8.28 -4.32 -10.62
C TYR A 378 9.53 -3.69 -11.25
N GLY A 379 9.37 -2.57 -11.97
CA GLY A 379 10.49 -1.81 -12.57
C GLY A 379 11.00 -2.32 -13.93
N LYS A 380 10.28 -3.23 -14.60
CA LYS A 380 10.58 -3.63 -15.98
C LYS A 380 10.01 -2.61 -16.98
N PRO A 381 10.64 -2.43 -18.17
CA PRO A 381 10.09 -1.58 -19.23
C PRO A 381 8.68 -2.03 -19.63
N VAL A 382 7.83 -1.06 -20.02
CA VAL A 382 6.40 -1.29 -20.37
C VAL A 382 6.22 -2.36 -21.45
N ILE A 383 7.13 -2.43 -22.43
CA ILE A 383 7.23 -3.53 -23.39
C ILE A 383 8.69 -3.72 -23.80
N THR A 384 9.16 -4.97 -23.90
CA THR A 384 10.49 -5.28 -24.42
C THR A 384 10.36 -6.31 -25.55
N MET A 385 10.58 -5.89 -26.80
CA MET A 385 10.59 -6.84 -27.92
C MET A 385 11.79 -7.79 -27.77
N PRO A 386 11.57 -9.13 -27.69
CA PRO A 386 12.66 -10.08 -27.57
C PRO A 386 13.49 -10.13 -28.85
N LYS A 387 14.82 -10.30 -28.71
CA LYS A 387 15.75 -10.39 -29.85
C LYS A 387 15.60 -11.69 -30.65
N THR A 388 15.10 -12.75 -30.01
CA THR A 388 14.94 -14.08 -30.59
C THR A 388 13.52 -14.59 -30.40
N ARG A 389 13.10 -15.51 -31.26
CA ARG A 389 11.82 -16.20 -31.13
C ARG A 389 11.91 -17.26 -30.04
N ASN A 390 10.79 -17.52 -29.36
CA ASN A 390 10.69 -18.63 -28.41
C ASN A 390 10.68 -19.99 -29.14
N GLN A 391 10.68 -21.10 -28.38
CA GLN A 391 10.60 -22.46 -28.94
C GLN A 391 9.34 -22.70 -29.80
N ARG A 392 8.30 -21.90 -29.61
CA ARG A 392 7.06 -21.93 -30.39
C ARG A 392 7.14 -21.05 -31.65
N GLY A 393 8.27 -20.39 -31.93
CA GLY A 393 8.49 -19.63 -33.16
C GLY A 393 7.85 -18.25 -33.23
N VAL A 394 7.51 -17.65 -32.08
CA VAL A 394 6.91 -16.30 -31.98
C VAL A 394 7.75 -15.38 -31.08
N TYR A 395 7.54 -14.07 -31.18
CA TYR A 395 8.12 -13.08 -30.27
C TYR A 395 7.16 -12.84 -29.10
N LEU A 396 7.40 -13.51 -27.98
CA LEU A 396 6.64 -13.30 -26.75
C LEU A 396 7.19 -12.08 -26.01
N CYS A 397 6.40 -11.01 -25.93
CA CYS A 397 6.82 -9.72 -25.38
C CYS A 397 6.44 -9.54 -23.92
#